data_AF-A0A8U0W5T3-F1
#
_entry.id   AF-A0A8U0W5T3-F1
#
_cell.length_a   1.000
_cell.length_b   1.000
_cell.length_c   1.000
_cell.angle_alpha   90.00
_cell.angle_beta   90.00
_cell.angle_gamma   90.00
#
_symmetry.space_group_name_H-M   'P 1'
#
loop_
_entity.id
_entity.type
_entity.pdbx_description
1 polymer ?
#
loop_
_entity_poly.entity_id
_entity_poly.type
_entity_poly.pdbx_seq_one_letter_code
_entity_poly.pdbx_strand_id
1 'polypeptide(L)'
;MLHFSEADYRLDFYNNSEKWNGAPATIVPSKGDHVFGAIWEIDSCHLEDLDNQESVDRGVYTPITLPVMCITLQKYIQCRAYHLCQQPQTDIKCIPEQKIPSDRLPSETYLKTLVKGALETGIPDEYVNFLRAIKHNRNVVKTLETILELQDVKLVHTS
;
A
#
# COMPACT_ATOMS: atom_id res chain seq x y z
N MET A 1 -25.02 13.01 2.97
CA MET A 1 -23.63 13.14 3.40
C MET A 1 -23.62 12.98 4.92
N LEU A 2 -23.33 11.77 5.40
CA LEU A 2 -23.18 11.48 6.82
C LEU A 2 -21.70 11.13 7.03
N HIS A 3 -21.04 11.90 7.89
CA HIS A 3 -19.60 11.91 8.10
C HIS A 3 -19.34 11.27 9.46
N PHE A 4 -18.92 10.00 9.48
CA PHE A 4 -18.36 9.35 10.67
C PHE A 4 -17.41 8.21 10.24
N SER A 5 -16.10 8.47 10.30
CA SER A 5 -15.09 7.50 10.71
C SER A 5 -13.91 8.30 11.31
N GLU A 6 -13.33 7.83 12.42
CA GLU A 6 -12.41 8.61 13.25
C GLU A 6 -11.00 8.84 12.67
N ALA A 7 -10.66 8.24 11.51
CA ALA A 7 -9.44 8.58 10.79
C ALA A 7 -9.57 8.23 9.31
N ASP A 8 -9.44 9.23 8.45
CA ASP A 8 -9.13 9.06 7.04
C ASP A 8 -7.64 8.71 6.90
N TYR A 9 -7.25 8.03 5.83
CA TYR A 9 -5.88 7.57 5.61
C TYR A 9 -5.40 7.90 4.21
N ARG A 10 -4.09 8.12 4.06
CA ARG A 10 -3.40 8.14 2.77
C ARG A 10 -2.46 6.94 2.64
N LEU A 11 -2.26 6.50 1.40
CA LEU A 11 -1.18 5.58 1.05
C LEU A 11 0.15 6.34 1.05
N ASP A 12 1.18 5.76 1.64
CA ASP A 12 2.54 6.30 1.65
C ASP A 12 3.55 5.15 1.58
N PHE A 13 4.84 5.48 1.43
CA PHE A 13 5.94 4.52 1.40
C PHE A 13 7.07 5.04 2.27
N TYR A 14 7.71 4.16 3.03
CA TYR A 14 8.82 4.58 3.88
C TYR A 14 9.81 3.47 4.20
N ASN A 15 11.08 3.86 4.38
CA ASN A 15 12.22 2.99 4.67
C ASN A 15 12.59 2.09 3.48
N ASN A 16 13.62 1.25 3.59
CA ASN A 16 14.05 0.36 2.51
C ASN A 16 13.74 -1.10 2.84
N SER A 17 13.09 -1.81 1.93
CA SER A 17 12.93 -3.26 1.99
C SER A 17 13.95 -3.95 1.08
N GLU A 18 14.79 -4.81 1.65
CA GLU A 18 15.74 -5.62 0.87
C GLU A 18 15.02 -6.57 -0.10
N LYS A 19 13.88 -7.13 0.32
CA LYS A 19 13.06 -8.02 -0.53
C LYS A 19 12.57 -7.30 -1.79
N TRP A 20 12.15 -6.05 -1.64
CA TRP A 20 11.55 -5.27 -2.72
C TRP A 20 12.53 -4.33 -3.42
N ASN A 21 13.74 -4.13 -2.89
CA ASN A 21 14.69 -3.10 -3.32
C ASN A 21 14.05 -1.69 -3.41
N GLY A 22 13.22 -1.36 -2.43
CA GLY A 22 12.53 -0.07 -2.38
C GLY A 22 11.62 0.05 -1.17
N ALA A 23 10.98 1.21 -1.05
CA ALA A 23 10.14 1.50 0.10
C ALA A 23 8.83 0.70 0.07
N PRO A 24 8.51 -0.09 1.12
CA PRO A 24 7.25 -0.79 1.23
C PRO A 24 6.11 0.18 1.60
N ALA A 25 4.87 -0.23 1.34
CA ALA A 25 3.69 0.60 1.55
C ALA A 25 3.31 0.71 3.04
N THR A 26 2.72 1.84 3.42
CA THR A 26 2.08 2.06 4.71
C THR A 26 0.84 2.91 4.52
N ILE A 27 -0.03 2.94 5.53
CA ILE A 27 -1.10 3.91 5.62
C ILE A 27 -0.83 4.89 6.75
N VAL A 28 -1.10 6.17 6.51
CA VAL A 28 -0.87 7.26 7.47
C VAL A 28 -2.17 8.03 7.67
N PRO A 29 -2.58 8.32 8.92
CA PRO A 29 -3.73 9.18 9.17
C PRO A 29 -3.61 10.50 8.41
N SER A 30 -4.66 10.85 7.66
CA SER A 30 -4.68 11.99 6.76
C SER A 30 -6.11 12.40 6.46
N LYS A 31 -6.57 13.51 7.06
CA LYS A 31 -7.96 13.97 6.94
C LYS A 31 -8.32 14.30 5.50
N GLY A 32 -9.43 13.75 5.00
CA GLY A 32 -9.94 13.95 3.65
C GLY A 32 -9.32 13.04 2.59
N ASP A 33 -8.32 12.24 2.95
CA ASP A 33 -7.75 11.23 2.05
C ASP A 33 -8.45 9.88 2.18
N HIS A 34 -8.22 9.00 1.20
CA HIS A 34 -8.72 7.65 1.24
C HIS A 34 -7.73 6.67 0.64
N VAL A 35 -7.79 5.43 1.12
CA VAL A 35 -7.04 4.29 0.60
C VAL A 35 -8.05 3.25 0.15
N PHE A 36 -7.92 2.79 -1.09
CA PHE A 36 -8.63 1.61 -1.56
C PHE A 36 -7.79 0.37 -1.33
N GLY A 37 -8.46 -0.73 -0.98
CA GLY A 37 -7.83 -2.02 -0.78
C GLY A 37 -8.85 -3.15 -0.93
N ALA A 38 -8.35 -4.37 -0.97
CA ALA A 38 -9.16 -5.57 -0.99
C ALA A 38 -9.41 -6.07 0.44
N ILE A 39 -10.63 -6.55 0.71
CA ILE A 39 -10.98 -7.19 1.98
C ILE A 39 -10.90 -8.70 1.76
N TRP A 40 -10.09 -9.37 2.58
CA TRP A 40 -9.97 -10.82 2.61
C TRP A 40 -10.58 -11.39 3.88
N GLU A 41 -11.37 -12.44 3.74
CA GLU A 41 -11.83 -13.26 4.87
C GLU A 41 -10.87 -14.44 5.02
N ILE A 42 -10.22 -14.52 6.19
CA ILE A 42 -9.18 -15.51 6.48
C ILE A 42 -9.49 -16.09 7.86
N ASP A 43 -9.32 -17.41 8.01
CA ASP A 43 -9.48 -18.05 9.30
C ASP A 43 -8.47 -17.50 10.32
N SER A 44 -8.95 -17.26 11.55
CA SER A 44 -8.13 -16.78 12.66
C SER A 44 -6.93 -17.67 12.99
N CYS A 45 -6.94 -18.95 12.61
CA CYS A 45 -5.79 -19.84 12.78
C CYS A 45 -4.55 -19.39 12.00
N HIS A 46 -4.72 -18.58 10.94
CA HIS A 46 -3.63 -18.01 10.15
C HIS A 46 -3.17 -16.63 10.64
N LEU A 47 -3.69 -16.15 11.78
CA LEU A 47 -3.36 -14.82 12.28
C LEU A 47 -1.85 -14.67 12.57
N GLU A 48 -1.24 -15.70 13.17
CA GLU A 48 0.20 -15.71 13.44
C GLU A 48 1.03 -15.71 12.15
N ASP A 49 0.59 -16.46 11.13
CA ASP A 49 1.25 -16.47 9.82
C ASP A 49 1.22 -15.09 9.15
N LEU A 50 0.09 -14.38 9.25
CA LEU A 50 -0.05 -13.01 8.74
C LEU A 50 0.87 -12.04 9.48
N ASP A 51 0.89 -12.09 10.82
CA ASP A 51 1.76 -11.24 11.64
C ASP A 51 3.25 -11.50 11.35
N ASN A 52 3.62 -12.76 11.14
CA ASN A 52 4.98 -13.17 10.77
C ASN A 52 5.35 -12.66 9.36
N GLN A 53 4.43 -12.73 8.40
CA GLN A 53 4.65 -12.21 7.05
C GLN A 53 4.93 -10.70 7.07
N GLU A 54 4.25 -9.95 7.93
CA GLU A 54 4.43 -8.51 8.12
C GLU A 54 5.57 -8.16 9.10
N SER A 55 6.31 -9.17 9.59
CA SER A 55 7.44 -9.00 10.51
C SER A 55 7.09 -8.16 11.75
N VAL A 56 5.92 -8.44 12.34
CA VAL A 56 5.40 -7.76 13.54
C VAL A 56 6.32 -7.99 14.73
N ASP A 57 6.84 -9.21 14.90
CA ASP A 57 7.81 -9.60 15.93
C ASP A 57 9.12 -8.77 15.87
N ARG A 58 9.48 -8.31 14.67
CA ARG A 58 10.66 -7.47 14.41
C ARG A 58 10.35 -5.97 14.41
N GLY A 59 9.10 -5.59 14.67
CA GLY A 59 8.68 -4.19 14.72
C GLY A 59 8.72 -3.47 13.37
N VAL A 60 8.59 -4.18 12.25
CA VAL A 60 8.51 -3.55 10.92
C VAL A 60 7.12 -2.92 10.75
N TYR A 61 6.07 -3.73 10.93
CA TYR A 61 4.69 -3.29 10.93
C TYR A 61 4.05 -3.50 12.30
N THR A 62 3.02 -2.71 12.59
CA THR A 62 2.12 -2.95 13.71
C THR A 62 0.72 -3.27 13.19
N PRO A 63 0.05 -4.29 13.76
CA PRO A 63 -1.34 -4.55 13.43
C PRO A 63 -2.25 -3.48 14.02
N ILE A 64 -3.31 -3.18 13.28
CA ILE A 64 -4.37 -2.25 13.66
C ILE A 64 -5.73 -2.85 13.28
N THR A 65 -6.78 -2.41 13.95
CA THR A 65 -8.16 -2.73 13.58
C THR A 65 -8.90 -1.45 13.27
N LEU A 66 -9.49 -1.36 12.08
CA LEU A 66 -10.18 -0.16 11.61
C LEU A 66 -11.46 -0.49 10.84
N PRO A 67 -12.47 0.38 10.92
CA PRO A 67 -13.68 0.25 10.12
C PRO A 67 -13.38 0.60 8.65
N VAL A 68 -13.55 -0.37 7.75
CA VAL A 68 -13.42 -0.20 6.29
C VAL A 68 -14.81 -0.22 5.67
N MET A 69 -15.12 0.77 4.83
CA MET A 69 -16.34 0.76 4.02
C MET A 69 -16.21 -0.28 2.90
N CYS A 70 -16.96 -1.38 3.00
CA CYS A 70 -17.09 -2.35 1.91
C CYS A 70 -18.07 -1.80 0.87
N ILE A 71 -17.57 -1.44 -0.31
CA ILE A 71 -18.36 -0.80 -1.37
C ILE A 71 -19.46 -1.74 -1.88
N THR A 72 -19.16 -3.02 -2.07
CA THR A 72 -20.16 -3.99 -2.58
C THR A 72 -21.31 -4.20 -1.61
N LEU A 73 -21.00 -4.24 -0.30
CA LEU A 73 -21.99 -4.50 0.75
C LEU A 73 -22.59 -3.22 1.35
N GLN A 74 -22.07 -2.05 0.96
CA GLN A 74 -22.47 -0.73 1.47
C GLN A 74 -22.49 -0.68 3.00
N LYS A 75 -21.49 -1.29 3.65
CA LYS A 75 -21.39 -1.36 5.12
C LYS A 75 -19.95 -1.25 5.59
N TYR A 76 -19.77 -0.74 6.80
CA TYR A 76 -18.48 -0.79 7.48
C TYR A 76 -18.22 -2.19 8.05
N ILE A 77 -16.99 -2.67 7.90
CA ILE A 77 -16.49 -3.94 8.43
C ILE A 77 -15.22 -3.64 9.25
N GLN A 78 -15.08 -4.23 10.43
CA GLN A 78 -13.83 -4.14 11.18
C GLN A 78 -12.80 -5.06 10.53
N CYS A 79 -11.76 -4.46 9.97
CA CYS A 79 -10.69 -5.19 9.29
C CYS A 79 -9.40 -5.06 10.07
N ARG A 80 -8.63 -6.15 10.14
CA ARG A 80 -7.23 -6.09 10.52
C ARG A 80 -6.44 -5.53 9.33
N ALA A 81 -5.57 -4.57 9.61
CA ALA A 81 -4.61 -4.03 8.66
C ALA A 81 -3.26 -3.86 9.36
N TYR A 82 -2.26 -3.44 8.59
CA TYR A 82 -0.91 -3.21 9.09
C TYR A 82 -0.41 -1.86 8.58
N HIS A 83 0.29 -1.13 9.43
CA HIS A 83 1.04 0.06 9.02
C HIS A 83 2.46 -0.01 9.58
N LEU A 84 3.41 0.69 8.97
CA LEU A 84 4.79 0.70 9.45
C LEU A 84 4.87 1.25 10.87
N CYS A 85 5.72 0.67 11.72
CA CYS A 85 5.97 1.20 13.06
C CYS A 85 6.67 2.56 13.00
N GLN A 86 7.60 2.73 12.05
CA GLN A 86 8.18 4.02 11.72
C GLN A 86 7.41 4.63 10.55
N GLN A 87 6.70 5.72 10.81
CA GLN A 87 5.87 6.39 9.80
C GLN A 87 6.61 7.58 9.17
N PRO A 88 6.36 7.88 7.87
CA PRO A 88 6.90 9.08 7.25
C PRO A 88 6.31 10.33 7.95
N GLN A 89 7.18 11.27 8.29
CA GLN A 89 6.81 12.45 9.08
C GLN A 89 6.10 13.54 8.27
N THR A 90 6.17 13.47 6.94
CA THR A 90 5.59 14.46 6.03
C THR A 90 4.72 13.78 4.98
N ASP A 91 3.63 14.43 4.59
CA ASP A 91 2.85 14.05 3.43
C ASP A 91 3.71 14.21 2.17
N ILE A 92 3.78 13.15 1.35
CA ILE A 92 4.52 13.14 0.10
C ILE A 92 4.04 14.23 -0.87
N LYS A 93 2.74 14.60 -0.81
CA LYS A 93 2.14 15.68 -1.63
C LYS A 93 2.72 17.06 -1.30
N CYS A 94 3.27 17.23 -0.10
CA CYS A 94 3.91 18.49 0.31
C CYS A 94 5.38 18.58 -0.12
N ILE A 95 5.93 17.53 -0.73
CA ILE A 95 7.32 17.48 -1.18
C ILE A 95 7.35 17.66 -2.70
N PRO A 96 8.09 18.65 -3.23
CA PRO A 96 8.30 18.75 -4.67
C PRO A 96 8.88 17.45 -5.22
N GLU A 97 8.40 16.98 -6.36
CA GLU A 97 8.72 15.65 -6.90
C GLU A 97 10.23 15.39 -7.04
N GLN A 98 11.02 16.43 -7.36
CA GLN A 98 12.48 16.35 -7.51
C GLN A 98 13.22 16.23 -6.17
N LYS A 99 12.53 16.46 -5.05
CA LYS A 99 13.06 16.44 -3.69
C LYS A 99 12.50 15.28 -2.85
N ILE A 100 11.69 14.40 -3.44
CA ILE A 100 11.20 13.20 -2.75
C ILE A 100 12.43 12.35 -2.35
N PRO A 101 12.61 12.07 -1.04
CA PRO A 101 13.72 11.22 -0.56
C PRO A 101 13.68 9.81 -1.14
N SER A 102 14.84 9.18 -1.32
CA SER A 102 14.93 7.84 -1.91
C SER A 102 14.28 6.74 -1.06
N ASP A 103 14.24 6.92 0.26
CA ASP A 103 13.55 6.04 1.21
C ASP A 103 12.02 6.23 1.23
N ARG A 104 11.49 7.11 0.37
CA ARG A 104 10.04 7.27 0.11
C ARG A 104 9.63 6.67 -1.23
N LEU A 105 10.57 6.11 -1.99
CA LEU A 105 10.31 5.61 -3.33
C LEU A 105 10.18 4.08 -3.31
N PRO A 106 9.00 3.52 -3.68
CA PRO A 106 8.88 2.09 -3.91
C PRO A 106 9.75 1.66 -5.09
N SER A 107 9.99 0.36 -5.21
CA SER A 107 10.58 -0.20 -6.42
C SER A 107 9.55 -0.32 -7.55
N GLU A 108 10.04 -0.44 -8.78
CA GLU A 108 9.17 -0.68 -9.94
C GLU A 108 8.39 -1.99 -9.76
N THR A 109 9.09 -3.05 -9.35
CA THR A 109 8.48 -4.38 -9.12
C THR A 109 7.42 -4.35 -8.04
N TYR A 110 7.66 -3.64 -6.94
CA TYR A 110 6.67 -3.53 -5.88
C TYR A 110 5.45 -2.74 -6.33
N LEU A 111 5.63 -1.63 -7.05
CA LEU A 111 4.52 -0.83 -7.53
C LEU A 111 3.68 -1.55 -8.60
N LYS A 112 4.32 -2.31 -9.50
CA LYS A 112 3.61 -3.23 -10.41
C LYS A 112 2.78 -4.27 -9.65
N THR A 113 3.31 -4.81 -8.56
CA THR A 113 2.57 -5.75 -7.71
C THR A 113 1.29 -5.13 -7.15
N LEU A 114 1.37 -3.88 -6.65
CA LEU A 114 0.19 -3.15 -6.17
C LEU A 114 -0.84 -2.91 -7.28
N VAL A 115 -0.38 -2.49 -8.47
CA VAL A 115 -1.26 -2.25 -9.63
C VAL A 115 -1.93 -3.55 -10.08
N LYS A 116 -1.20 -4.66 -10.17
CA LYS A 116 -1.76 -5.98 -10.52
C LYS A 116 -2.84 -6.41 -9.53
N GLY A 117 -2.53 -6.38 -8.23
CA GLY A 117 -3.50 -6.74 -7.19
C GLY A 117 -4.75 -5.85 -7.21
N ALA A 118 -4.59 -4.54 -7.45
CA ALA A 118 -5.71 -3.62 -7.57
C ALA A 118 -6.62 -3.95 -8.78
N LEU A 119 -6.03 -4.30 -9.93
CA LEU A 119 -6.78 -4.74 -11.11
C LEU A 119 -7.54 -6.05 -10.86
N GLU A 120 -6.86 -7.04 -10.29
CA GLU A 120 -7.44 -8.37 -10.02
C GLU A 120 -8.59 -8.34 -9.01
N THR A 121 -8.55 -7.38 -8.09
CA THR A 121 -9.56 -7.23 -7.03
C THR A 121 -10.66 -6.22 -7.36
N GLY A 122 -10.62 -5.62 -8.56
CA GLY A 122 -11.67 -4.70 -9.03
C GLY A 122 -11.68 -3.35 -8.31
N ILE A 123 -10.52 -2.88 -7.85
CA ILE A 123 -10.37 -1.51 -7.34
C ILE A 123 -10.71 -0.50 -8.46
N PRO A 124 -11.38 0.64 -8.17
CA PRO A 124 -11.75 1.60 -9.20
C PRO A 124 -10.57 2.10 -10.03
N ASP A 125 -10.80 2.26 -11.34
CA ASP A 125 -9.78 2.67 -12.32
C ASP A 125 -9.07 3.98 -11.94
N GLU A 126 -9.78 4.93 -11.33
CA GLU A 126 -9.19 6.17 -10.84
C GLU A 126 -8.06 5.91 -9.85
N TYR A 127 -8.27 5.00 -8.89
CA TYR A 127 -7.26 4.65 -7.91
C TYR A 127 -6.13 3.80 -8.51
N VAL A 128 -6.44 2.91 -9.47
CA VAL A 128 -5.41 2.17 -10.21
C VAL A 128 -4.51 3.13 -11.00
N ASN A 129 -5.10 4.15 -11.63
CA ASN A 129 -4.33 5.17 -12.35
C ASN A 129 -3.49 6.03 -11.41
N PHE A 130 -4.00 6.35 -10.23
CA PHE A 130 -3.19 6.95 -9.15
C PHE A 130 -1.99 6.07 -8.80
N LEU A 131 -2.18 4.76 -8.56
CA LEU A 131 -1.08 3.83 -8.27
C LEU A 131 -0.04 3.80 -9.39
N ARG A 132 -0.47 3.73 -10.66
CA ARG A 132 0.44 3.71 -11.83
C ARG A 132 1.30 4.98 -11.95
N ALA A 133 0.83 6.11 -11.41
CA ALA A 133 1.50 7.40 -11.49
C ALA A 133 2.45 7.67 -10.31
N ILE A 134 2.50 6.79 -9.30
CA ILE A 134 3.41 6.95 -8.17
C ILE A 134 4.86 6.87 -8.65
N LYS A 135 5.65 7.87 -8.29
CA LYS A 135 7.09 7.89 -8.56
C LYS A 135 7.78 6.73 -7.83
N HIS A 136 8.63 6.02 -8.55
CA HIS A 136 9.37 4.87 -8.03
C HIS A 136 10.88 5.00 -8.31
N ASN A 137 11.70 4.20 -7.63
CA ASN A 137 13.17 4.25 -7.72
C ASN A 137 13.75 3.48 -8.93
N ARG A 138 12.88 2.92 -9.79
CA ARG A 138 13.22 2.12 -10.99
C ARG A 138 13.96 0.79 -10.71
N ASN A 139 14.12 0.38 -9.46
CA ASN A 139 14.68 -0.93 -9.15
C ASN A 139 13.72 -2.04 -9.57
N VAL A 140 14.28 -3.10 -10.17
CA VAL A 140 13.55 -4.27 -10.63
C VAL A 140 14.10 -5.52 -9.95
N VAL A 141 13.23 -6.28 -9.28
CA VAL A 141 13.56 -7.57 -8.68
C VAL A 141 13.13 -8.67 -9.65
N LYS A 142 14.02 -9.04 -10.58
CA LYS A 142 13.71 -9.94 -11.71
C LYS A 142 13.00 -11.23 -11.31
N THR A 143 13.43 -11.86 -10.21
CA THR A 143 12.81 -13.09 -9.71
C THR A 143 11.34 -12.87 -9.33
N LEU A 144 11.01 -11.75 -8.69
CA LEU A 144 9.64 -11.42 -8.32
C LEU A 144 8.80 -11.01 -9.53
N GLU A 145 9.38 -10.31 -10.53
CA GLU A 145 8.67 -10.02 -11.79
C GLU A 145 8.22 -11.31 -12.48
N THR A 146 9.03 -12.36 -12.45
CA THR A 146 8.69 -13.67 -13.02
C THR A 146 7.64 -14.38 -12.17
N ILE A 147 7.88 -14.53 -10.85
CA ILE A 147 6.97 -15.28 -9.95
C ILE A 147 5.59 -14.64 -9.89
N LEU A 148 5.52 -13.31 -9.90
CA LEU A 148 4.27 -12.56 -9.80
C LEU A 148 3.69 -12.21 -11.18
N GLU A 149 4.31 -12.67 -12.28
CA GLU A 149 3.85 -12.45 -13.66
C GLU A 149 3.49 -10.99 -13.93
N LEU A 150 4.48 -10.09 -13.76
CA LEU A 150 4.29 -8.64 -13.84
C LEU A 150 4.61 -8.05 -15.23
N GLN A 151 4.89 -8.88 -16.23
CA GLN A 151 5.44 -8.44 -17.52
C GLN A 151 4.47 -7.51 -18.28
N ASP A 152 3.16 -7.71 -18.11
CA ASP A 152 2.13 -6.93 -18.77
C ASP A 152 1.65 -5.73 -17.95
N VAL A 153 2.16 -5.55 -16.72
CA VAL A 153 1.77 -4.45 -15.84
C VAL A 153 2.54 -3.19 -16.22
N LYS A 154 1.79 -2.19 -16.70
CA LYS A 154 2.35 -0.90 -17.14
C LYS A 154 2.21 0.15 -16.05
N LEU A 155 3.32 0.82 -15.75
CA LEU A 155 3.38 2.06 -14.95
C LEU A 155 3.51 3.27 -15.88
N VAL A 156 3.19 4.46 -15.38
CA VAL A 156 3.41 5.70 -16.10
C VAL A 156 4.88 6.08 -15.97
N HIS A 157 5.54 6.37 -17.08
CA HIS A 157 6.88 6.93 -17.05
C HIS A 157 6.80 8.39 -16.57
N THR A 158 7.08 8.62 -15.29
CA THR A 158 7.32 9.97 -14.76
C THR A 158 8.76 10.38 -15.12
N SER A 159 8.87 11.38 -16.00
CA SER A 159 10.13 11.95 -16.50
C SER A 159 11.02 12.51 -15.39
#